data_AF-A0AAX3HSQ9-F1
#
_entry.id   AF-A0AAX3HSQ9-F1
#
_cell.length_a   1.000
_cell.length_b   1.000
_cell.length_c   1.000
_cell.angle_alpha   90.00
_cell.angle_beta   90.00
_cell.angle_gamma   90.00
#
_symmetry.space_group_name_H-M   'P 1'
#
loop_
_entity.id
_entity.type
_entity.pdbx_description
1 polymer ?
#
loop_
_entity_poly.entity_id
_entity_poly.type
_entity_poly.pdbx_seq_one_letter_code
_entity_poly.pdbx_strand_id
1 'polypeptide(L)' 'MADCTGLACFLFSSWPTGTVVTITTRSGQIIGPATFSLFFPNICAVVLEEEDVITPSSTNTTFISCEDIESVTLTTL' A
#
# COMPACT_ATOMS: atom_id res chain seq x y z
N MET A 1 -4.83 -13.57 17.81
CA MET A 1 -4.56 -12.80 16.58
C MET A 1 -3.26 -12.06 16.86
N ALA A 2 -2.24 -12.23 16.03
CA ALA A 2 -0.97 -11.54 16.26
C ALA A 2 -1.17 -10.06 15.95
N ASP A 3 -0.71 -9.17 16.84
CA ASP A 3 -0.70 -7.75 16.56
C ASP A 3 0.23 -7.48 15.37
N CYS A 4 -0.18 -6.60 14.46
CA CYS A 4 0.66 -6.19 13.33
C CYS A 4 1.86 -5.40 13.85
N THR A 5 2.99 -6.08 14.05
CA THR A 5 4.21 -5.49 14.63
C THR A 5 5.16 -4.89 13.60
N GLY A 6 4.88 -5.05 12.29
CA GLY A 6 5.72 -4.51 11.22
C GLY A 6 5.70 -2.98 11.15
N LEU A 7 6.87 -2.36 10.93
CA LEU A 7 7.01 -0.90 10.78
C LEU A 7 6.12 -0.34 9.67
N ALA A 8 5.97 -1.06 8.54
CA ALA A 8 5.07 -0.67 7.47
C ALA A 8 3.61 -0.60 7.95
N CYS A 9 3.15 -1.57 8.74
CA CYS A 9 1.81 -1.58 9.32
C CYS A 9 1.58 -0.41 10.28
N PHE A 10 2.59 -0.06 11.08
CA PHE A 10 2.53 1.14 11.90
C PHE A 10 2.32 2.40 11.05
N LEU A 11 3.09 2.56 9.96
CA LEU A 11 2.93 3.69 9.04
C LEU A 11 1.53 3.76 8.44
N PHE A 12 1.05 2.66 7.84
CA PHE A 12 -0.29 2.61 7.22
C PHE A 12 -1.44 2.79 8.23
N SER A 13 -1.25 2.41 9.49
CA SER A 13 -2.24 2.71 10.54
C SER A 13 -2.32 4.20 10.91
N SER A 14 -1.26 4.97 10.62
CA SER A 14 -1.16 6.39 10.97
C SER A 14 -1.47 7.33 9.80
N TRP A 15 -1.39 6.85 8.57
CA TRP A 15 -1.60 7.66 7.38
C TRP A 15 -3.08 7.77 7.00
N PRO A 16 -3.50 8.91 6.44
CA PRO A 16 -4.85 9.05 5.92
C PRO A 16 -5.00 8.27 4.61
N THR A 17 -6.17 7.65 4.42
CA THR A 17 -6.60 7.11 3.12
C THR A 17 -6.58 8.22 2.06
N GLY A 18 -6.20 7.89 0.83
CA GLY A 18 -5.96 8.86 -0.25
C GLY A 18 -4.49 9.27 -0.38
N THR A 19 -3.61 8.85 0.53
CA THR A 19 -2.17 9.11 0.43
C THR A 19 -1.58 8.37 -0.77
N VAL A 20 -0.87 9.08 -1.65
CA VAL A 20 -0.17 8.47 -2.79
C VAL A 20 1.19 7.94 -2.33
N VAL A 21 1.40 6.64 -2.55
CA VAL A 21 2.59 5.93 -2.11
C VAL A 21 3.19 5.09 -3.23
N THR A 22 4.49 4.86 -3.13
CA THR A 22 5.20 3.81 -3.88
C THR A 22 5.75 2.81 -2.88
N ILE A 23 5.46 1.54 -3.08
CA ILE A 23 5.87 0.45 -2.18
C ILE A 23 6.95 -0.36 -2.86
N THR A 24 8.01 -0.67 -2.11
CA THR A 24 8.97 -1.71 -2.49
C THR A 24 8.75 -2.91 -1.60
N THR A 25 8.47 -4.06 -2.19
CA THR A 25 8.33 -5.33 -1.48
C THR A 25 9.71 -5.90 -1.14
N ARG A 26 9.78 -6.83 -0.18
CA ARG A 26 11.00 -7.57 0.16
C ARG A 26 11.55 -8.40 -1.01
N SER A 27 10.72 -8.74 -2.00
CA SER A 27 11.17 -9.40 -3.24
C SER A 27 11.78 -8.42 -4.25
N GLY A 28 11.80 -7.11 -3.95
CA GLY A 28 12.27 -6.06 -4.84
C GLY A 28 11.24 -5.61 -5.88
N GLN A 29 9.99 -6.07 -5.79
CA GLN A 29 8.92 -5.58 -6.66
C GLN A 29 8.51 -4.17 -6.22
N ILE A 30 8.28 -3.29 -7.20
CA ILE A 30 7.77 -1.95 -6.97
C ILE A 30 6.29 -1.90 -7.35
N ILE A 31 5.47 -1.31 -6.47
CA ILE A 31 4.03 -1.09 -6.67
C ILE A 31 3.77 0.42 -6.57
N GLY A 32 3.06 0.97 -7.55
CA GLY A 32 2.68 2.37 -7.59
C GLY A 32 3.41 3.24 -8.64
N PRO A 33 3.07 4.53 -8.69
CA PRO A 33 2.31 5.29 -7.69
C PRO A 33 0.88 4.77 -7.51
N ALA A 34 0.52 4.47 -6.26
CA ALA A 34 -0.76 3.91 -5.89
C ALA A 34 -1.39 4.72 -4.75
N THR A 35 -2.71 4.81 -4.76
CA THR A 35 -3.48 5.46 -3.71
C THR A 35 -3.72 4.48 -2.58
N PHE A 36 -3.32 4.84 -1.35
CA PHE A 36 -3.66 4.08 -0.16
C PHE A 36 -5.17 4.15 0.10
N SER A 37 -5.86 3.02 -0.07
CA SER A 37 -7.32 2.95 0.02
C SER A 37 -7.75 2.54 1.43
N LEU A 38 -7.26 1.39 1.93
CA LEU A 38 -7.71 0.80 3.20
C LEU A 38 -6.60 0.02 3.90
N PHE A 39 -6.66 -0.05 5.23
CA PHE A 39 -5.79 -0.91 6.06
C PHE A 39 -6.64 -1.85 6.92
N PHE A 40 -6.31 -3.15 6.88
CA PHE A 40 -6.97 -4.18 7.68
C PHE A 40 -6.05 -4.65 8.82
N PRO A 41 -6.20 -4.10 10.04
CA PRO A 41 -5.34 -4.44 11.18
C PRO A 41 -5.49 -5.89 11.65
N ASN A 42 -6.62 -6.54 11.35
CA ASN A 42 -6.86 -7.93 11.76
C ASN A 42 -6.04 -8.96 10.96
N ILE A 43 -5.59 -8.59 9.76
CA ILE A 43 -4.85 -9.47 8.83
C ILE A 43 -3.57 -8.81 8.30
N CYS A 44 -3.17 -7.67 8.87
CA CYS A 44 -1.98 -6.90 8.50
C CYS A 44 -1.87 -6.61 7.00
N ALA A 45 -3.00 -6.36 6.33
CA ALA A 45 -3.07 -6.14 4.89
C ALA A 45 -3.40 -4.69 4.55
N VAL A 46 -2.77 -4.18 3.50
CA VAL A 46 -2.98 -2.86 2.93
C VAL A 46 -3.61 -3.01 1.55
N VAL A 47 -4.59 -2.17 1.26
CA VAL A 47 -5.24 -2.07 -0.05
C VAL A 47 -4.75 -0.81 -0.74
N LEU A 48 -4.27 -0.98 -1.96
CA LEU A 48 -3.78 0.08 -2.82
C LEU A 48 -4.59 0.08 -4.12
N GLU A 49 -4.82 1.27 -4.65
CA GLU A 49 -5.50 1.45 -5.92
C GLU A 49 -4.57 2.18 -6.89
N GLU A 50 -4.26 1.54 -8.01
CA GLU A 50 -3.49 2.10 -9.11
C GLU A 50 -4.47 2.48 -10.22
N GLU A 51 -4.54 3.77 -10.56
CA GLU A 51 -5.27 4.21 -11.73
C GLU A 51 -4.40 4.07 -12.97
N ASP A 52 -4.88 3.30 -13.94
CA ASP A 52 -4.23 3.19 -15.23
C ASP A 52 -4.72 4.31 -16.16
N VAL A 53 -3.79 4.89 -16.93
CA VAL A 53 -4.06 5.99 -17.87
C VAL A 53 -4.54 5.50 -19.23
N ILE A 54 -4.68 4.18 -19.42
CA ILE A 54 -5.19 3.58 -20.65
C ILE A 54 -6.72 3.73 -20.77
N THR A 55 -7.21 3.80 -22.01
CA THR A 55 -8.65 3.87 -22.32
C THR A 55 -9.14 2.52 -22.86
N PRO A 56 -10.23 1.93 -22.30
CA PRO A 56 -11.02 2.42 -21.15
C PRO A 56 -10.22 2.37 -19.84
N SER A 57 -10.50 3.32 -18.96
CA SER A 57 -9.85 3.41 -17.65
C SER A 57 -10.08 2.12 -16.86
N SER A 58 -8.99 1.53 -16.37
CA SER A 58 -9.03 0.41 -15.44
C SER A 58 -8.41 0.82 -14.12
N THR A 59 -9.08 0.47 -13.02
CA THR A 59 -8.52 0.58 -11.68
C THR A 59 -7.97 -0.78 -11.29
N ASN A 60 -6.69 -0.85 -10.95
CA ASN A 60 -6.09 -2.06 -10.42
C ASN A 60 -6.06 -1.97 -8.88
N THR A 61 -6.62 -2.98 -8.21
CA THR A 61 -6.64 -3.05 -6.74
C THR A 61 -5.64 -4.09 -6.27
N THR A 62 -4.61 -3.63 -5.56
CA THR A 62 -3.52 -4.47 -5.07
C THR A 62 -3.67 -4.67 -3.56
N PHE A 63 -3.57 -5.92 -3.13
CA PHE A 63 -3.58 -6.32 -1.71
C PHE A 63 -2.18 -6.81 -1.32
N ILE A 64 -1.59 -6.21 -0.28
CA ILE A 64 -0.25 -6.58 0.16
C ILE A 64 -0.19 -6.69 1.69
N SER A 65 0.49 -7.72 2.18
CA SER A 65 0.82 -7.84 3.61
C SER A 65 1.89 -6.82 3.99
N CYS A 66 1.72 -6.14 5.12
CA CYS A 66 2.76 -5.27 5.67
C CYS A 66 4.10 -5.98 5.90
N GLU A 67 4.05 -7.29 6.14
CA GLU A 67 5.24 -8.09 6.40
C GLU A 67 6.08 -8.30 5.14
N ASP A 68 5.48 -8.13 3.96
CA ASP A 68 6.15 -8.23 2.66
C ASP A 68 6.66 -6.88 2.16
N ILE A 69 6.39 -5.80 2.89
CA ILE A 69 6.84 -4.45 2.56
C ILE A 69 8.23 -4.21 3.14
N GLU A 70 9.16 -3.81 2.29
CA GLU A 70 10.52 -3.42 2.69
C GLU A 70 10.63 -1.91 2.91
N SER A 71 10.05 -1.11 2.01
CA SER A 71 10.02 0.35 2.15
C SER A 71 8.77 0.98 1.53
N VAL A 72 8.43 2.17 2.00
CA VAL A 72 7.34 2.97 1.45
C VAL A 72 7.84 4.40 1.21
N THR A 73 7.61 4.90 0.00
CA THR A 73 7.95 6.27 -0.40
C THR A 73 6.67 7.06 -0.55
N LEU A 74 6.61 8.23 0.09
CA LEU A 74 5.52 9.19 -0.05
C LEU A 74 5.78 10.09 -1.26
N THR A 75 4.81 10.21 -2.15
CA THR A 75 4.86 11.17 -3.24
C THR A 75 4.01 12.37 -2.86
N THR A 76 4.66 13.46 -2.45
CA THR A 76 4.01 14.76 -2.23
C THR A 76 4.10 15.57 -3.52
N LEU A 77 2.95 15.97 -4.08
CA LEU A 77 2.86 16.93 -5.17
C LEU A 77 2.78 18.36 -4.64
#